data_AF-A0A942V2I5-F1
#
_entry.id   AF-A0A942V2I5-F1
#
_cell.length_a   1.000
_cell.length_b   1.000
_cell.length_c   1.000
_cell.angle_alpha   90.00
_cell.angle_beta   90.00
_cell.angle_gamma   90.00
#
_symmetry.space_group_name_H-M   'P 1'
#
loop_
_entity.id
_entity.type
_entity.pdbx_description
1 polymer ?
#
loop_
_entity_poly.entity_id
_entity_poly.type
_entity_poly.pdbx_seq_one_letter_code
_entity_poly.pdbx_strand_id
1 'polypeptide(L)'
;METFVMILNALRGDIPEDGNICNDFKYAYELVNCIKKQSSLSVAVAGYPEGHKEAESLAKDIDYLKKKVDCGADVIYTQLFFDNNHFFSFVDLCIEKGIDVPVVPGILPVTSFKQLEKMASLCKVEIPKDFHQKLEKHKDDKDYIKKCGIEYAISQCEILVQNDISGLHFYTLNKSKAVSEILSNIL
;
A
#
# COMPACT_ATOMS: atom_id res chain seq x y z
N MET A 1 -15.32 -8.94 -27.70
CA MET A 1 -15.77 -7.74 -26.97
C MET A 1 -14.60 -7.34 -26.11
N GLU A 2 -13.90 -6.26 -26.45
CA GLU A 2 -12.79 -5.78 -25.62
C GLU A 2 -13.38 -5.12 -24.36
N THR A 3 -12.91 -5.53 -23.19
CA THR A 3 -13.33 -4.95 -21.91
C THR A 3 -12.79 -3.53 -21.80
N PHE A 4 -13.66 -2.56 -21.50
CA PHE A 4 -13.24 -1.17 -21.28
C PHE A 4 -12.60 -1.04 -19.89
N VAL A 5 -11.27 -0.92 -19.85
CA VAL A 5 -10.48 -0.66 -18.65
C VAL A 5 -9.81 0.70 -18.83
N MET A 6 -9.89 1.58 -17.83
CA MET A 6 -9.29 2.94 -17.88
C MET A 6 -7.95 3.02 -17.14
N ILE A 7 -7.77 2.22 -16.09
CA ILE A 7 -6.56 2.21 -15.26
C ILE A 7 -6.07 0.79 -15.03
N LEU A 8 -4.77 0.58 -15.15
CA LEU A 8 -4.08 -0.67 -14.86
C LEU A 8 -3.15 -0.50 -13.67
N ASN A 9 -3.11 -1.47 -12.76
CA ASN A 9 -2.08 -1.52 -11.72
C ASN A 9 -0.93 -2.42 -12.18
N ALA A 10 0.19 -1.82 -12.58
CA ALA A 10 1.35 -2.52 -13.09
C ALA A 10 2.26 -2.98 -11.95
N LEU A 11 2.26 -4.29 -11.71
CA LEU A 11 3.05 -4.94 -10.67
C LEU A 11 4.00 -5.96 -11.30
N ARG A 12 5.16 -6.17 -10.68
CA ARG A 12 6.04 -7.30 -11.04
C ARG A 12 5.37 -8.63 -10.69
N GLY A 13 4.65 -8.65 -9.57
CA GLY A 13 4.12 -9.87 -8.96
C GLY A 13 5.04 -10.43 -7.87
N ASP A 14 4.44 -11.19 -6.96
CA ASP A 14 5.15 -12.04 -6.02
C ASP A 14 5.74 -13.25 -6.74
N ILE A 15 6.88 -13.72 -6.24
CA ILE A 15 7.52 -14.94 -6.74
C ILE A 15 6.67 -16.14 -6.30
N PRO A 16 6.19 -17.00 -7.22
CA PRO A 16 5.46 -18.22 -6.87
C PRO A 16 6.27 -19.16 -5.97
N GLU A 17 5.60 -19.95 -5.13
CA GLU A 17 6.26 -20.91 -4.23
C GLU A 17 7.09 -21.96 -4.97
N ASP A 18 6.69 -22.31 -6.21
CA ASP A 18 7.40 -23.24 -7.06
C ASP A 18 8.58 -22.61 -7.83
N GLY A 19 8.79 -21.30 -7.69
CA GLY A 19 9.89 -20.56 -8.31
C GLY A 19 9.74 -20.33 -9.82
N ASN A 20 8.61 -20.70 -10.43
CA ASN A 20 8.40 -20.55 -11.87
C ASN A 20 8.01 -19.10 -12.21
N ILE A 21 9.03 -18.28 -12.48
CA ILE A 21 8.85 -16.86 -12.81
C ILE A 21 8.70 -16.68 -14.33
N CYS A 22 7.68 -15.94 -14.75
CA CYS A 22 7.57 -15.42 -16.12
C CYS A 22 8.65 -14.35 -16.33
N ASN A 23 9.49 -14.52 -17.36
CA ASN A 23 10.65 -13.65 -17.60
C ASN A 23 10.40 -12.55 -18.64
N ASP A 24 9.14 -12.31 -19.03
CA ASP A 24 8.80 -11.27 -20.00
C ASP A 24 9.17 -9.87 -19.49
N PHE A 25 8.97 -9.64 -18.17
CA PHE A 25 9.39 -8.43 -17.47
C PHE A 25 10.00 -8.80 -16.12
N LYS A 26 11.24 -8.36 -15.89
CA LYS A 26 11.94 -8.55 -14.61
C LYS A 26 11.50 -7.53 -13.57
N TYR A 27 11.14 -6.33 -14.01
CA TYR A 27 10.73 -5.22 -13.14
C TYR A 27 9.43 -4.57 -13.61
N ALA A 28 8.65 -4.05 -12.66
CA ALA A 28 7.37 -3.40 -12.96
C ALA A 28 7.52 -2.19 -13.91
N TYR A 29 8.63 -1.44 -13.88
CA TYR A 29 8.83 -0.31 -14.80
C TYR A 29 8.89 -0.75 -16.27
N GLU A 30 9.30 -1.99 -16.56
CA GLU A 30 9.35 -2.51 -17.93
C GLU A 30 7.93 -2.76 -18.45
N LEU A 31 7.04 -3.25 -17.58
CA LEU A 31 5.61 -3.39 -17.86
C LEU A 31 4.94 -2.03 -18.04
N VAL A 32 5.24 -1.03 -17.18
CA VAL A 32 4.73 0.34 -17.33
C VAL A 32 5.11 0.91 -18.71
N ASN A 33 6.39 0.81 -19.08
CA ASN A 33 6.89 1.27 -20.38
C ASN A 33 6.22 0.54 -21.55
N CYS A 34 5.95 -0.77 -21.41
CA CYS A 34 5.22 -1.54 -22.43
C CYS A 34 3.78 -1.02 -22.60
N ILE A 35 3.04 -0.85 -21.50
CA ILE A 35 1.66 -0.37 -21.50
C ILE A 35 1.58 1.03 -22.14
N LYS A 36 2.47 1.96 -21.75
CA LYS A 36 2.47 3.33 -22.26
C LYS A 36 2.86 3.44 -23.74
N LYS A 37 3.63 2.50 -24.28
CA LYS A 37 3.94 2.42 -25.72
C LYS A 37 2.77 1.94 -26.56
N GLN A 38 1.86 1.18 -25.98
CA GLN A 38 0.78 0.49 -26.69
C GLN A 38 -0.60 1.10 -26.42
N SER A 39 -0.73 1.95 -25.39
CA SER A 39 -2.00 2.51 -24.96
C SER A 39 -1.85 3.86 -24.26
N SER A 40 -2.95 4.60 -24.17
CA SER A 40 -3.09 5.82 -23.37
C SER A 40 -3.69 5.57 -21.99
N LEU A 41 -3.70 4.32 -21.51
CA LEU A 41 -4.26 3.96 -20.22
C LEU A 41 -3.51 4.65 -19.08
N SER A 42 -4.23 4.96 -18.01
CA SER A 42 -3.59 5.35 -16.75
C SER A 42 -2.94 4.13 -16.11
N VAL A 43 -1.76 4.32 -15.53
CA VAL A 43 -0.97 3.24 -14.92
C VAL A 43 -0.67 3.58 -13.48
N ALA A 44 -1.21 2.79 -12.57
CA ALA A 44 -0.85 2.81 -11.17
C ALA A 44 0.33 1.86 -10.89
N VAL A 45 1.12 2.17 -9.87
CA VAL A 45 2.21 1.30 -9.39
C VAL A 45 2.24 1.22 -7.87
N ALA A 46 2.85 0.16 -7.34
CA ALA A 46 3.07 0.02 -5.90
C ALA A 46 4.20 0.94 -5.39
N GLY A 47 4.04 1.52 -4.20
CA GLY A 47 5.10 2.14 -3.40
C GLY A 47 5.24 1.43 -2.05
N TYR A 48 6.40 1.49 -1.40
CA TYR A 48 6.64 0.78 -0.13
C TYR A 48 7.21 1.77 0.90
N PRO A 49 6.38 2.32 1.81
CA PRO A 49 6.83 3.32 2.78
C PRO A 49 7.99 2.84 3.67
N GLU A 50 8.02 1.55 3.96
CA GLU A 50 9.06 0.90 4.77
C GLU A 50 10.10 0.15 3.89
N GLY A 51 10.00 0.29 2.57
CA GLY A 51 10.86 -0.36 1.58
C GLY A 51 10.40 -1.77 1.19
N HIS A 52 10.58 -2.12 -0.09
CA HIS A 52 10.26 -3.45 -0.57
C HIS A 52 11.13 -4.54 0.10
N LYS A 53 10.54 -5.71 0.38
CA LYS A 53 11.19 -6.83 1.09
C LYS A 53 12.49 -7.38 0.46
N GLU A 54 12.68 -7.11 -0.83
CA GLU A 54 13.85 -7.51 -1.65
C GLU A 54 14.77 -6.32 -1.98
N ALA A 55 14.45 -5.11 -1.53
CA ALA A 55 15.29 -3.95 -1.78
C ALA A 55 16.51 -3.94 -0.85
N GLU A 56 17.65 -3.48 -1.37
CA GLU A 56 18.90 -3.34 -0.60
C GLU A 56 18.80 -2.24 0.46
N SER A 57 18.00 -1.21 0.20
CA SER A 57 17.70 -0.10 1.11
C SER A 57 16.47 0.65 0.63
N LEU A 58 15.84 1.43 1.51
CA LEU A 58 14.72 2.31 1.14
C LEU A 58 15.13 3.29 0.03
N ALA A 59 16.32 3.89 0.11
CA ALA A 59 16.83 4.80 -0.93
C ALA A 59 16.90 4.13 -2.30
N LYS A 60 17.35 2.86 -2.36
CA LYS A 60 17.39 2.09 -3.60
C LYS A 60 15.99 1.76 -4.11
N ASP A 61 15.07 1.45 -3.22
CA ASP A 61 13.67 1.19 -3.57
C ASP A 61 13.01 2.43 -4.19
N ILE A 62 13.28 3.62 -3.65
CA ILE A 62 12.84 4.90 -4.23
C ILE A 62 13.46 5.14 -5.61
N ASP A 63 14.73 4.78 -5.85
CA ASP A 63 15.31 4.88 -7.20
C ASP A 63 14.55 4.01 -8.23
N TYR A 64 14.09 2.82 -7.83
CA TYR A 64 13.25 1.97 -8.69
C TYR A 64 11.81 2.48 -8.80
N LEU A 65 11.27 3.12 -7.76
CA LEU A 65 10.01 3.84 -7.82
C LEU A 65 10.07 4.97 -8.83
N LYS A 66 11.13 5.78 -8.79
CA LYS A 66 11.38 6.83 -9.77
C LYS A 66 11.40 6.28 -11.19
N LYS A 67 12.08 5.15 -11.44
CA LYS A 67 12.07 4.52 -12.78
C LYS A 67 10.66 4.16 -13.26
N LYS A 68 9.78 3.69 -12.37
CA LYS A 68 8.37 3.40 -12.72
C LYS A 68 7.65 4.68 -13.14
N VAL A 69 7.86 5.78 -12.42
CA VAL A 69 7.27 7.09 -12.70
C VAL A 69 7.84 7.68 -14.00
N ASP A 70 9.16 7.64 -14.19
CA ASP A 70 9.83 8.10 -15.42
C ASP A 70 9.37 7.30 -16.66
N CYS A 71 8.93 6.05 -16.49
CA CYS A 71 8.33 5.23 -17.55
C CYS A 71 6.84 5.56 -17.81
N GLY A 72 6.24 6.45 -17.01
CA GLY A 72 4.89 6.96 -17.18
C GLY A 72 3.86 6.45 -16.17
N ALA A 73 4.24 5.97 -14.99
CA ALA A 73 3.23 5.71 -13.95
C ALA A 73 2.54 7.02 -13.55
N ASP A 74 1.22 7.01 -13.41
CA ASP A 74 0.38 8.19 -13.14
C ASP A 74 -0.01 8.33 -11.66
N VAL A 75 0.07 7.25 -10.88
CA VAL A 75 -0.28 7.24 -9.45
C VAL A 75 0.46 6.12 -8.71
N ILE A 76 0.83 6.39 -7.46
CA ILE A 76 1.46 5.42 -6.57
C ILE A 76 0.44 5.02 -5.51
N TYR A 77 0.14 3.73 -5.38
CA TYR A 77 -0.57 3.19 -4.22
C TYR A 77 0.44 2.54 -3.28
N THR A 78 0.49 2.97 -2.03
CA THR A 78 1.45 2.39 -1.09
C THR A 78 1.00 1.02 -0.62
N GLN A 79 1.96 0.16 -0.28
CA GLN A 79 1.75 -0.95 0.64
C GLN A 79 1.14 -0.42 1.95
N LEU A 80 0.42 -1.29 2.65
CA LEU A 80 -0.09 -1.01 3.98
C LEU A 80 1.03 -0.60 4.94
N PHE A 81 0.70 0.24 5.91
CA PHE A 81 1.57 0.68 7.00
C PHE A 81 0.70 0.97 8.22
N PHE A 82 1.29 0.90 9.42
CA PHE A 82 0.56 1.20 10.67
C PHE A 82 1.04 2.48 11.34
N ASP A 83 2.18 3.05 10.96
CA ASP A 83 2.65 4.36 11.41
C ASP A 83 2.64 5.37 10.25
N ASN A 84 1.88 6.45 10.41
CA ASN A 84 1.80 7.55 9.43
C ASN A 84 3.15 8.22 9.16
N ASN A 85 4.09 8.17 10.12
CA ASN A 85 5.43 8.73 9.92
C ASN A 85 6.19 8.02 8.79
N HIS A 86 5.99 6.71 8.60
CA HIS A 86 6.58 6.00 7.47
C HIS A 86 6.03 6.52 6.14
N PHE A 87 4.71 6.77 6.08
CA PHE A 87 4.08 7.33 4.90
C PHE A 87 4.59 8.74 4.59
N PHE A 88 4.60 9.65 5.58
CA PHE A 88 5.07 11.02 5.37
C PHE A 88 6.55 11.07 4.99
N SER A 89 7.41 10.32 5.68
CA SER A 89 8.84 10.23 5.32
C SER A 89 9.04 9.68 3.91
N PHE A 90 8.21 8.72 3.49
CA PHE A 90 8.23 8.19 2.13
C PHE A 90 7.81 9.22 1.09
N VAL A 91 6.80 10.04 1.37
CA VAL A 91 6.37 11.15 0.51
C VAL A 91 7.51 12.18 0.38
N ASP A 92 8.17 12.55 1.48
CA ASP A 92 9.31 13.47 1.45
C ASP A 92 10.44 12.94 0.56
N LEU A 93 10.80 11.66 0.71
CA LEU A 93 11.81 11.00 -0.14
C LEU A 93 11.40 10.96 -1.62
N CYS A 94 10.11 10.80 -1.91
CA CYS A 94 9.60 10.88 -3.28
C CYS A 94 9.81 12.28 -3.87
N ILE A 95 9.45 13.33 -3.11
CA ILE A 95 9.62 14.73 -3.51
C ILE A 95 11.10 15.05 -3.74
N GLU A 96 11.99 14.65 -2.82
CA GLU A 96 13.45 14.85 -2.95
C GLU A 96 14.03 14.19 -4.22
N LYS A 97 13.43 13.09 -4.68
CA LYS A 97 13.83 12.38 -5.89
C LYS A 97 13.13 12.88 -7.15
N GLY A 98 12.31 13.93 -7.05
CA GLY A 98 11.55 14.49 -8.16
C GLY A 98 10.49 13.52 -8.69
N ILE A 99 9.81 12.82 -7.79
CA ILE A 99 8.58 12.07 -8.08
C ILE A 99 7.41 13.00 -7.76
N ASP A 100 6.65 13.37 -8.78
CA ASP A 100 5.59 14.40 -8.74
C ASP A 100 4.17 13.85 -8.90
N VAL A 101 4.03 12.53 -9.04
CA VAL A 101 2.72 11.89 -9.15
C VAL A 101 2.07 11.68 -7.78
N PRO A 102 0.73 11.64 -7.70
CA PRO A 102 0.03 11.41 -6.44
C PRO A 102 0.46 10.11 -5.75
N VAL A 103 0.69 10.20 -4.44
CA VAL A 103 0.96 9.05 -3.56
C VAL A 103 -0.26 8.82 -2.67
N VAL A 104 -0.91 7.68 -2.85
CA VAL A 104 -2.15 7.31 -2.16
C VAL A 104 -1.83 6.27 -1.08
N PRO A 105 -2.06 6.56 0.21
CA PRO A 105 -1.82 5.63 1.31
C PRO A 105 -2.74 4.41 1.23
N GLY A 106 -2.13 3.23 1.38
CA GLY A 106 -2.81 1.95 1.57
C GLY A 106 -3.13 1.69 3.04
N ILE A 107 -4.40 1.52 3.37
CA ILE A 107 -4.90 1.35 4.75
C ILE A 107 -5.50 -0.04 4.91
N LEU A 108 -5.05 -0.79 5.92
CA LEU A 108 -5.61 -2.09 6.29
C LEU A 108 -6.40 -1.98 7.61
N PRO A 109 -7.75 -2.05 7.58
CA PRO A 109 -8.54 -2.19 8.80
C PRO A 109 -8.29 -3.55 9.45
N VAL A 110 -7.71 -3.57 10.65
CA VAL A 110 -7.42 -4.82 11.35
C VAL A 110 -8.70 -5.45 11.88
N THR A 111 -8.97 -6.69 11.48
CA THR A 111 -10.18 -7.43 11.93
C THR A 111 -9.88 -8.70 12.74
N SER A 112 -8.62 -9.10 12.83
CA SER A 112 -8.18 -10.18 13.72
C SER A 112 -6.67 -10.11 13.96
N PHE A 113 -6.22 -10.57 15.13
CA PHE A 113 -4.80 -10.57 15.50
C PHE A 113 -3.97 -11.48 14.56
N LYS A 114 -4.48 -12.68 14.25
CA LYS A 114 -3.82 -13.60 13.30
C LYS A 114 -3.65 -12.99 11.90
N GLN A 115 -4.62 -12.21 11.42
CA GLN A 115 -4.52 -11.51 10.14
C GLN A 115 -3.47 -10.42 10.19
N LEU A 116 -3.45 -9.63 11.27
CA LEU A 116 -2.45 -8.59 11.50
C LEU A 116 -1.04 -9.17 11.41
N GLU A 117 -0.75 -10.20 12.21
CA GLU A 117 0.55 -10.89 12.22
C GLU A 117 0.95 -11.43 10.84
N LYS A 118 0.00 -12.07 10.15
CA LYS A 118 0.24 -12.61 8.82
C LYS A 118 0.59 -11.50 7.82
N MET A 119 -0.17 -10.41 7.79
CA MET A 119 0.06 -9.32 6.85
C MET A 119 1.35 -8.57 7.17
N ALA A 120 1.64 -8.32 8.44
CA ALA A 120 2.89 -7.69 8.86
C ALA A 120 4.10 -8.53 8.45
N SER A 121 4.04 -9.85 8.64
CA SER A 121 5.11 -10.76 8.21
C SER A 121 5.29 -10.80 6.69
N LEU A 122 4.19 -10.91 5.93
CA LEU A 122 4.23 -11.00 4.46
C LEU A 122 4.73 -9.71 3.80
N CYS A 123 4.29 -8.56 4.33
CA CYS A 123 4.63 -7.25 3.81
C CYS A 123 5.92 -6.67 4.41
N LYS A 124 6.45 -7.29 5.48
CA LYS A 124 7.56 -6.78 6.31
C LYS A 124 7.33 -5.35 6.79
N VAL A 125 6.15 -5.11 7.38
CA VAL A 125 5.78 -3.80 7.94
C VAL A 125 5.83 -3.85 9.46
N GLU A 126 6.18 -2.73 10.07
CA GLU A 126 6.21 -2.57 11.51
C GLU A 126 4.80 -2.30 12.07
N ILE A 127 4.46 -3.02 13.14
CA ILE A 127 3.26 -2.76 13.92
C ILE A 127 3.70 -1.98 15.16
N PRO A 128 3.16 -0.77 15.42
CA PRO A 128 3.47 -0.03 16.62
C PRO A 128 3.24 -0.87 17.87
N LYS A 129 4.27 -0.91 18.72
CA LYS A 129 4.36 -1.83 19.86
C LYS A 129 3.14 -1.76 20.79
N ASP A 130 2.66 -0.55 21.08
CA ASP A 130 1.51 -0.36 21.97
C ASP A 130 0.22 -0.90 21.34
N PHE A 131 0.05 -0.73 20.03
CA PHE A 131 -1.09 -1.29 19.30
C PHE A 131 -1.03 -2.82 19.26
N HIS A 132 0.14 -3.39 18.93
CA HIS A 132 0.34 -4.83 18.95
C HIS A 132 0.03 -5.42 20.34
N GLN A 133 0.62 -4.87 21.41
CA GLN A 133 0.41 -5.35 22.78
C GLN A 133 -1.06 -5.23 23.22
N LYS A 134 -1.77 -4.17 22.81
CA LYS A 134 -3.20 -4.01 23.09
C LYS A 134 -4.02 -5.14 22.46
N LEU A 135 -3.72 -5.50 21.21
CA LEU A 135 -4.44 -6.56 20.51
C LEU A 135 -4.05 -7.96 20.98
N GLU A 136 -2.77 -8.19 21.30
CA GLU A 136 -2.26 -9.49 21.75
C GLU A 136 -2.94 -9.95 23.05
N LYS A 137 -3.15 -9.02 24.00
CA LYS A 137 -3.86 -9.28 25.26
C LYS A 137 -5.29 -9.79 25.06
N HIS A 138 -5.89 -9.47 23.92
CA HIS A 138 -7.27 -9.82 23.56
C HIS A 138 -7.33 -10.64 22.28
N LYS A 139 -6.27 -11.38 21.94
CA LYS A 139 -6.11 -12.06 20.63
C LYS A 139 -7.25 -13.02 20.25
N ASP A 140 -7.98 -13.53 21.24
CA ASP A 140 -9.11 -14.46 21.05
C ASP A 140 -10.48 -13.74 21.00
N ASP A 141 -10.56 -12.46 21.36
CA ASP A 141 -11.77 -11.63 21.30
C ASP A 141 -11.82 -10.86 19.97
N LYS A 142 -12.46 -11.48 18.98
CA LYS A 142 -12.58 -10.93 17.63
C LYS A 142 -13.31 -9.59 17.57
N ASP A 143 -14.33 -9.40 18.41
CA ASP A 143 -15.13 -8.19 18.39
C ASP A 143 -14.33 -7.03 18.99
N TYR A 144 -13.60 -7.28 20.08
CA TYR A 144 -12.67 -6.32 20.65
C TYR A 144 -11.57 -5.92 19.67
N ILE A 145 -10.93 -6.90 19.00
CA ILE A 145 -9.88 -6.61 18.02
C ILE A 145 -10.42 -5.79 16.86
N LYS A 146 -11.59 -6.17 16.33
CA LYS A 146 -12.21 -5.44 15.22
C LYS A 146 -12.50 -4.00 15.61
N LYS A 147 -13.06 -3.77 16.80
CA LYS A 147 -13.31 -2.42 17.32
C LYS A 147 -12.01 -1.61 17.41
N CYS A 148 -10.97 -2.17 18.05
CA CYS A 148 -9.68 -1.50 18.18
C CYS A 148 -9.02 -1.23 16.83
N GLY A 149 -9.12 -2.15 15.87
CA GLY A 149 -8.55 -1.98 14.54
C GLY A 149 -9.27 -0.92 13.70
N ILE A 150 -10.59 -0.79 13.86
CA ILE A 150 -11.36 0.28 13.23
C ILE A 150 -11.01 1.64 13.85
N GLU A 151 -11.01 1.75 15.18
CA GLU A 151 -10.60 2.98 15.89
C GLU A 151 -9.19 3.42 15.50
N TYR A 152 -8.26 2.46 15.37
CA TYR A 152 -6.90 2.73 14.93
C TYR A 152 -6.87 3.27 13.50
N ALA A 153 -7.57 2.63 12.57
CA ALA A 153 -7.63 3.06 11.17
C ALA A 153 -8.34 4.41 11.01
N ILE A 154 -9.37 4.72 11.81
CA ILE A 154 -10.00 6.04 11.87
C ILE A 154 -8.94 7.09 12.24
N SER A 155 -8.24 6.91 13.36
CA SER A 155 -7.21 7.84 13.82
C SER A 155 -6.11 8.03 12.77
N GLN A 156 -5.71 6.93 12.12
CA GLN A 156 -4.75 6.94 11.02
C GLN A 156 -5.23 7.81 9.85
N CYS A 157 -6.46 7.57 9.38
CA CYS A 157 -7.07 8.29 8.28
C CYS A 157 -7.34 9.77 8.59
N GLU A 158 -7.78 10.11 9.80
CA GLU A 158 -8.00 11.50 10.22
C GLU A 158 -6.72 12.33 10.08
N ILE A 159 -5.60 11.82 10.60
CA ILE A 159 -4.29 12.48 10.49
C ILE A 159 -3.90 12.62 9.00
N LEU A 160 -4.09 11.57 8.20
CA LEU A 160 -3.75 11.63 6.77
C LEU A 160 -4.60 12.69 6.04
N VAL A 161 -5.93 12.71 6.26
CA VAL A 161 -6.85 13.67 5.65
C VAL A 161 -6.52 15.11 6.07
N GLN A 162 -6.14 15.34 7.33
CA GLN A 162 -5.70 16.65 7.82
C GLN A 162 -4.39 17.15 7.18
N ASN A 163 -3.61 16.26 6.56
CA ASN A 163 -2.36 16.56 5.87
C ASN A 163 -2.52 16.54 4.33
N ASP A 164 -3.72 16.83 3.81
CA ASP A 164 -4.00 17.05 2.38
C ASP A 164 -3.54 15.92 1.43
N ILE A 165 -3.69 14.66 1.85
CA ILE A 165 -3.45 13.49 0.98
C ILE A 165 -4.33 13.50 -0.27
N SER A 166 -3.84 12.88 -1.35
CA SER A 166 -4.58 12.80 -2.62
C SER A 166 -5.77 11.82 -2.61
N GLY A 167 -5.89 10.97 -1.59
CA GLY A 167 -6.96 9.99 -1.44
C GLY A 167 -6.61 8.88 -0.45
N LEU A 168 -7.52 7.91 -0.26
CA LEU A 168 -7.30 6.73 0.59
C LEU A 168 -7.55 5.45 -0.22
N HIS A 169 -6.67 4.44 -0.07
CA HIS A 169 -6.85 3.12 -0.67
C HIS A 169 -7.02 2.06 0.43
N PHE A 170 -8.17 1.39 0.49
CA PHE A 170 -8.46 0.42 1.55
C PHE A 170 -8.26 -1.04 1.10
N TYR A 171 -7.45 -1.78 1.85
CA TYR A 171 -7.37 -3.24 1.75
C TYR A 171 -8.55 -3.89 2.46
N THR A 172 -9.67 -4.05 1.73
CA THR A 172 -10.94 -4.52 2.32
C THR A 172 -10.97 -6.01 2.66
N LEU A 173 -10.16 -6.81 1.96
CA LEU A 173 -10.15 -8.27 2.07
C LEU A 173 -11.56 -8.87 1.92
N ASN A 174 -12.32 -8.34 0.97
CA ASN A 174 -13.72 -8.67 0.68
C ASN A 174 -14.70 -8.41 1.83
N LYS A 175 -14.35 -7.50 2.76
CA LYS A 175 -15.20 -7.09 3.88
C LYS A 175 -15.45 -5.58 3.84
N SER A 176 -16.68 -5.17 3.60
CA SER A 176 -17.05 -3.74 3.52
C SER A 176 -17.27 -3.07 4.88
N LYS A 177 -17.81 -3.80 5.86
CA LYS A 177 -18.30 -3.21 7.14
C LYS A 177 -17.27 -2.32 7.85
N ALA A 178 -16.03 -2.78 7.96
CA ALA A 178 -14.98 -2.01 8.65
C ALA A 178 -14.65 -0.71 7.91
N VAL A 179 -14.57 -0.75 6.57
CA VAL A 179 -14.29 0.44 5.74
C VAL A 179 -15.46 1.42 5.78
N SER A 180 -16.70 0.93 5.69
CA SER A 180 -17.88 1.79 5.81
C SER A 180 -17.93 2.54 7.14
N GLU A 181 -17.57 1.87 8.23
CA GLU A 181 -17.50 2.46 9.56
C GLU A 181 -16.39 3.53 9.64
N ILE A 182 -15.20 3.25 9.10
CA ILE A 182 -14.12 4.24 9.01
C ILE A 182 -14.57 5.48 8.24
N LEU A 183 -15.09 5.29 7.01
CA LEU A 183 -15.52 6.39 6.15
C LEU A 183 -16.60 7.27 6.80
N SER A 184 -17.53 6.67 7.55
CA SER A 184 -18.61 7.42 8.23
C SER A 184 -18.12 8.29 9.40
N ASN A 185 -16.87 8.11 9.86
CA ASN A 185 -16.28 8.90 10.95
C ASN A 185 -15.31 9.98 10.43
N ILE A 186 -14.83 9.88 9.19
CA ILE A 186 -13.80 10.79 8.64
C ILE A 186 -14.30 11.67 7.48
N LEU A 187 -15.51 11.42 6.98
CA LEU A 187 -16.21 12.19 5.94
C LEU A 187 -17.56 12.69 6.46
#